data_AF-A0A6I1VX44-F1
#
_entry.id   AF-A0A6I1VX44-F1
#
_cell.length_a   1.000
_cell.length_b   1.000
_cell.length_c   1.000
_cell.angle_alpha   90.00
_cell.angle_beta   90.00
_cell.angle_gamma   90.00
#
_symmetry.space_group_name_H-M   'P 1'
#
loop_
_entity.id
_entity.type
_entity.pdbx_description
1 polymer ?
#
loop_
_entity_poly.entity_id
_entity_poly.type
_entity_poly.pdbx_seq_one_letter_code
_entity_poly.pdbx_strand_id
1 'polypeptide(L)'
;MQLNIQNVTPETVEVQGQSVTRTFAEGVMLSGLIAGAGKNDSAREAIVKQYLDAGLIADAFPAVVRAVRAREAHSAAERERQLAESRAHAERVASYATPTALEVARRRAKREAREAEYRARGAAIRAANGRSSWSSWE
;
A
#
# COMPACT_ATOMS: atom_id res chain seq x y z
N MET A 1 14.60 -19.59 -14.36
CA MET A 1 14.72 -20.88 -13.66
C MET A 1 14.17 -20.71 -12.25
N GLN A 2 13.38 -21.67 -11.76
CA GLN A 2 12.82 -21.65 -10.40
C GLN A 2 13.48 -22.76 -9.57
N LEU A 3 14.09 -22.38 -8.47
CA LEU A 3 14.71 -23.24 -7.47
C LEU A 3 13.71 -23.49 -6.36
N ASN A 4 13.54 -24.75 -5.99
CA ASN A 4 12.79 -25.11 -4.80
C ASN A 4 13.75 -25.14 -3.61
N ILE A 5 13.80 -24.06 -2.83
CA ILE A 5 14.65 -23.95 -1.63
C ILE A 5 13.73 -24.00 -0.40
N GLN A 6 13.93 -25.00 0.45
CA GLN A 6 13.07 -25.29 1.60
C GLN A 6 13.91 -25.70 2.82
N ASN A 7 13.26 -25.82 3.99
CA ASN A 7 13.85 -26.35 5.22
C ASN A 7 15.20 -25.69 5.58
N VAL A 8 15.27 -24.36 5.45
CA VAL A 8 16.49 -23.59 5.71
C VAL A 8 16.74 -23.54 7.22
N THR A 9 17.82 -24.17 7.64
CA THR A 9 18.34 -24.12 9.02
C THR A 9 19.70 -23.39 9.03
N PRO A 10 20.31 -23.15 10.19
CA PRO A 10 21.66 -22.61 10.25
C PRO A 10 22.73 -23.51 9.61
N GLU A 11 22.52 -24.83 9.58
CA GLU A 11 23.52 -25.81 9.15
C GLU A 11 23.20 -26.44 7.79
N THR A 12 21.91 -26.62 7.49
CA THR A 12 21.42 -27.35 6.32
C THR A 12 20.35 -26.57 5.58
N VAL A 13 20.23 -26.87 4.31
CA VAL A 13 19.16 -26.38 3.43
C VAL A 13 18.77 -27.47 2.46
N GLU A 14 17.49 -27.53 2.12
CA GLU A 14 17.01 -28.42 1.08
C GLU A 14 16.88 -27.64 -0.23
N VAL A 15 17.61 -28.08 -1.26
CA VAL A 15 17.54 -27.49 -2.60
C VAL A 15 17.11 -28.58 -3.57
N GLN A 16 15.97 -28.41 -4.22
CA GLN A 16 15.39 -29.38 -5.17
C GLN A 16 15.22 -30.79 -4.58
N GLY A 17 14.81 -30.90 -3.32
CA GLY A 17 14.63 -32.19 -2.65
C GLY A 17 15.93 -32.80 -2.10
N GLN A 18 17.08 -32.15 -2.29
CA GLN A 18 18.35 -32.61 -1.76
C GLN A 18 18.78 -31.75 -0.57
N SER A 19 18.98 -32.41 0.59
CA SER A 19 19.57 -31.75 1.75
C SER A 19 21.07 -31.57 1.55
N VAL A 20 21.52 -30.33 1.65
CA VAL A 20 22.93 -29.94 1.55
C VAL A 20 23.30 -29.04 2.72
N THR A 21 24.59 -28.89 2.98
CA THR A 21 25.03 -27.91 3.98
C THR A 21 24.77 -26.50 3.48
N ARG A 22 24.42 -25.60 4.40
CA ARG A 22 24.14 -24.19 4.09
C ARG A 22 25.33 -23.53 3.40
N THR A 23 26.54 -23.76 3.91
CA THR A 23 27.78 -23.21 3.36
C THR A 23 28.07 -23.71 1.94
N PHE A 24 27.74 -24.97 1.64
CA PHE A 24 27.86 -25.51 0.29
C PHE A 24 26.88 -24.86 -0.67
N ALA A 25 25.63 -24.65 -0.24
CA ALA A 25 24.61 -23.99 -1.05
C ALA A 25 25.01 -22.53 -1.36
N GLU A 26 25.33 -21.75 -0.33
CA GLU A 26 25.67 -20.31 -0.45
C GLU A 26 26.99 -20.08 -1.21
N GLY A 27 27.95 -20.99 -1.10
CA GLY A 27 29.26 -20.88 -1.76
C GLY A 27 29.30 -21.56 -3.13
N VAL A 28 29.38 -22.89 -3.13
CA VAL A 28 29.70 -23.69 -4.33
C VAL A 28 28.51 -23.77 -5.27
N MET A 29 27.33 -24.10 -4.74
CA MET A 29 26.13 -24.28 -5.57
C MET A 29 25.72 -22.96 -6.22
N LEU A 30 25.65 -21.87 -5.45
CA LEU A 30 25.34 -20.54 -5.99
C LEU A 30 26.33 -20.15 -7.09
N SER A 31 27.63 -20.35 -6.87
CA SER A 31 28.66 -20.04 -7.87
C SER A 31 28.47 -20.83 -9.17
N GLY A 32 28.16 -22.13 -9.06
CA GLY A 32 27.88 -22.98 -10.23
C GLY A 32 26.65 -22.52 -11.00
N LEU A 33 25.57 -22.15 -10.30
CA LEU A 33 24.34 -21.66 -10.92
C LEU A 33 24.55 -20.32 -11.64
N ILE A 34 25.32 -19.42 -11.03
CA ILE A 34 25.66 -18.12 -11.64
C ILE A 34 26.57 -18.31 -12.86
N ALA A 35 27.55 -19.21 -12.78
CA ALA A 35 28.40 -19.56 -13.91
C ALA A 35 27.59 -20.17 -15.07
N GLY A 36 26.63 -21.06 -14.76
CA GLY A 36 25.71 -21.65 -15.74
C GLY A 36 24.79 -20.63 -16.43
N ALA A 37 24.46 -19.52 -15.76
CA ALA A 37 23.72 -18.41 -16.35
C ALA A 37 24.58 -17.52 -17.28
N GLY A 38 25.91 -17.63 -17.22
CA GLY A 38 26.84 -16.92 -18.09
C GLY A 38 26.71 -15.40 -18.01
N LYS A 39 26.51 -14.73 -19.16
CA LYS A 39 26.33 -13.27 -19.27
C LYS A 39 24.87 -12.81 -19.16
N ASN A 40 23.93 -13.72 -18.87
CA ASN A 40 22.52 -13.37 -18.75
C ASN A 40 22.25 -12.79 -17.36
N ASP A 41 22.32 -11.46 -17.24
CA ASP A 41 22.14 -10.77 -15.96
C ASP A 41 20.75 -10.99 -15.36
N SER A 42 19.71 -11.06 -16.19
CA SER A 42 18.35 -11.37 -15.71
C SER A 42 18.27 -12.75 -15.05
N ALA A 43 18.90 -13.76 -15.64
CA ALA A 43 18.95 -15.10 -15.05
C ALA A 43 19.77 -15.13 -13.75
N ARG A 44 20.91 -14.43 -13.72
CA ARG A 44 21.76 -14.32 -12.53
C ARG A 44 21.03 -13.63 -11.38
N GLU A 45 20.36 -12.52 -11.67
CA GLU A 45 19.54 -11.79 -10.71
C GLU A 45 18.38 -12.66 -10.19
N ALA A 46 17.69 -13.40 -11.06
CA ALA A 46 16.60 -14.28 -10.66
C ALA A 46 17.08 -15.40 -9.71
N ILE A 47 18.27 -15.98 -9.94
CA ILE A 47 18.87 -16.98 -9.06
C ILE A 47 19.21 -16.36 -7.70
N VAL A 48 19.92 -15.23 -7.69
CA VAL A 48 20.29 -14.52 -6.44
C VAL A 48 19.05 -14.12 -5.66
N LYS A 49 18.02 -13.62 -6.33
CA LYS A 49 16.75 -13.25 -5.69
C LYS A 49 16.13 -14.45 -4.96
N GLN A 50 16.10 -15.63 -5.58
CA GLN A 50 15.54 -16.83 -4.94
C GLN A 50 16.31 -17.26 -3.70
N TYR A 51 17.64 -17.09 -3.69
CA TYR A 51 18.45 -17.33 -2.49
C TYR A 51 18.12 -16.33 -1.37
N LEU A 52 18.03 -15.03 -1.70
CA LEU A 52 17.68 -13.98 -0.75
C LEU A 52 16.27 -14.16 -0.18
N ASP A 53 15.29 -14.49 -1.04
CA ASP A 53 13.91 -14.75 -0.64
C ASP A 53 13.80 -15.96 0.31
N ALA A 54 14.69 -16.96 0.15
CA ALA A 54 14.79 -18.12 1.02
C ALA A 54 15.59 -17.85 2.33
N GLY A 55 16.12 -16.64 2.54
CA GLY A 55 16.91 -16.29 3.71
C GLY A 55 18.36 -16.81 3.68
N LEU A 56 18.86 -17.16 2.50
CA LEU A 56 20.25 -17.52 2.27
C LEU A 56 21.10 -16.28 1.93
N ILE A 57 22.39 -16.39 2.21
CA ILE A 57 23.37 -15.34 1.92
C ILE A 57 23.88 -15.47 0.48
N ALA A 58 24.02 -14.34 -0.21
CA ALA A 58 24.54 -14.26 -1.57
C ALA A 58 25.75 -13.30 -1.70
N ASP A 59 26.48 -13.11 -0.60
CA ASP A 59 27.57 -12.13 -0.47
C ASP A 59 28.76 -12.41 -1.40
N ALA A 60 28.88 -13.63 -1.93
CA ALA A 60 29.85 -13.96 -2.97
C ALA A 60 29.65 -13.16 -4.27
N PHE A 61 28.44 -12.62 -4.51
CA PHE A 61 28.09 -11.88 -5.74
C PHE A 61 27.48 -10.50 -5.43
N PRO A 62 28.25 -9.59 -4.79
CA PRO A 62 27.70 -8.33 -4.25
C PRO A 62 27.15 -7.40 -5.33
N ALA A 63 27.70 -7.43 -6.54
CA ALA A 63 27.20 -6.63 -7.67
C ALA A 63 25.78 -7.08 -8.09
N VAL A 64 25.54 -8.39 -8.14
CA VAL A 64 24.23 -8.95 -8.52
C VAL A 64 23.22 -8.71 -7.40
N VAL A 65 23.62 -8.87 -6.13
CA VAL A 65 22.78 -8.54 -4.97
C VAL A 65 22.32 -7.08 -5.00
N ARG A 66 23.23 -6.13 -5.29
CA ARG A 66 22.87 -4.72 -5.44
C ARG A 66 21.85 -4.48 -6.56
N ALA A 67 22.03 -5.13 -7.71
CA ALA A 67 21.10 -5.02 -8.83
C ALA A 67 19.69 -5.53 -8.47
N VAL A 68 19.60 -6.70 -7.82
CA VAL A 68 18.34 -7.26 -7.35
C VAL A 68 17.63 -6.29 -6.39
N ARG A 69 18.32 -5.81 -5.36
CA ARG A 69 17.74 -4.88 -4.37
C ARG A 69 17.28 -3.57 -5.00
N ALA A 70 18.06 -3.02 -5.94
CA ALA A 70 17.67 -1.81 -6.66
C ALA A 70 16.41 -2.03 -7.49
N ARG A 71 16.29 -3.17 -8.17
CA ARG A 71 15.13 -3.54 -8.98
C ARG A 71 13.89 -3.78 -8.11
N GLU A 72 14.05 -4.40 -6.94
CA GLU A 72 12.97 -4.56 -5.95
C GLU A 72 12.47 -3.21 -5.43
N ALA A 73 13.38 -2.31 -5.04
CA ALA A 73 13.02 -0.96 -4.60
C ALA A 73 12.26 -0.19 -5.68
N HIS A 74 12.74 -0.24 -6.92
CA HIS A 74 12.04 0.37 -8.06
C HIS A 74 10.65 -0.24 -8.26
N SER A 75 10.52 -1.57 -8.21
CA SER A 75 9.22 -2.25 -8.33
C SER A 75 8.25 -1.91 -7.21
N ALA A 76 8.75 -1.64 -6.00
CA ALA A 76 7.93 -1.25 -4.86
C ALA A 76 7.41 0.17 -5.04
N ALA A 77 8.26 1.10 -5.45
CA ALA A 77 7.89 2.47 -5.76
C ALA A 77 6.84 2.56 -6.89
N GLU A 78 7.03 1.80 -7.96
CA GLU A 78 6.06 1.74 -9.07
C GLU A 78 4.71 1.17 -8.63
N ARG A 79 4.70 0.11 -7.80
CA ARG A 79 3.45 -0.43 -7.24
C ARG A 79 2.75 0.56 -6.34
N GLU A 80 3.49 1.27 -5.49
CA GLU A 80 2.92 2.31 -4.62
C GLU A 80 2.30 3.44 -5.44
N ARG A 81 3.00 3.89 -6.50
CA ARG A 81 2.49 4.88 -7.44
C ARG A 81 1.20 4.42 -8.11
N GLN A 82 1.15 3.20 -8.63
CA GLN A 82 -0.05 2.64 -9.25
C GLN A 82 -1.23 2.55 -8.26
N LEU A 83 -0.96 2.16 -7.01
CA LEU A 83 -1.97 2.13 -5.96
C LEU A 83 -2.48 3.52 -5.61
N ALA A 84 -1.61 4.52 -5.55
CA ALA A 84 -1.99 5.91 -5.32
C ALA A 84 -2.86 6.47 -6.46
N GLU A 85 -2.47 6.22 -7.71
CA GLU A 85 -3.24 6.62 -8.89
C GLU A 85 -4.61 5.93 -8.92
N SER A 86 -4.68 4.63 -8.59
CA SER A 86 -5.92 3.87 -8.47
C SER A 86 -6.84 4.42 -7.38
N ARG A 87 -6.30 4.73 -6.19
CA ARG A 87 -7.07 5.35 -5.09
C ARG A 87 -7.60 6.72 -5.48
N ALA A 88 -6.76 7.57 -6.06
CA ALA A 88 -7.18 8.89 -6.51
C ALA A 88 -8.27 8.81 -7.60
N HIS A 89 -8.19 7.80 -8.49
CA HIS A 89 -9.24 7.56 -9.47
C HIS A 89 -10.55 7.10 -8.82
N ALA A 90 -10.48 6.15 -7.88
CA ALA A 90 -11.64 5.68 -7.13
C ALA A 90 -12.33 6.82 -6.37
N GLU A 91 -11.57 7.72 -5.74
CA GLU A 91 -12.11 8.91 -5.07
C GLU A 91 -12.81 9.85 -6.05
N ARG A 92 -12.22 10.10 -7.23
CA ARG A 92 -12.86 10.90 -8.27
C ARG A 92 -14.18 10.27 -8.72
N VAL A 93 -14.20 8.96 -8.98
CA VAL A 93 -15.43 8.25 -9.38
C VAL A 93 -16.49 8.30 -8.28
N ALA A 94 -16.10 8.08 -7.02
CA ALA A 94 -17.00 8.17 -5.88
C ALA A 94 -17.62 9.58 -5.75
N SER A 95 -16.90 10.63 -6.13
CA SER A 95 -17.43 12.00 -6.13
C SER A 95 -18.57 12.23 -7.14
N TYR A 96 -18.61 11.45 -8.22
CA TYR A 96 -19.68 11.49 -9.22
C TYR A 96 -20.86 10.58 -8.87
N ALA A 97 -20.77 9.78 -7.80
CA ALA A 97 -21.85 8.89 -7.42
C ALA A 97 -23.10 9.71 -7.05
N THR A 98 -24.18 9.49 -7.83
CA THR A 98 -25.47 10.10 -7.54
C THR A 98 -25.97 9.58 -6.19
N PRO A 99 -26.24 10.45 -5.21
CA PRO A 99 -26.72 10.00 -3.91
C PRO A 99 -28.04 9.26 -4.08
N THR A 100 -28.20 8.18 -3.32
CA THR A 100 -29.42 7.37 -3.33
C THR A 100 -30.62 8.18 -2.83
N ALA A 101 -31.84 7.80 -3.21
CA ALA A 101 -33.06 8.50 -2.77
C ALA A 101 -33.15 8.61 -1.23
N LEU A 102 -32.68 7.58 -0.51
CA LEU A 102 -32.60 7.55 0.95
C LEU A 102 -31.60 8.57 1.51
N GLU A 103 -30.42 8.72 0.89
CA GLU A 103 -29.42 9.72 1.29
C GLU A 103 -29.91 11.14 1.05
N VAL A 104 -30.59 11.38 -0.07
CA VAL A 104 -31.21 12.67 -0.38
C VAL A 104 -32.28 13.01 0.67
N ALA A 105 -33.15 12.05 1.01
CA ALA A 105 -34.17 12.24 2.04
C ALA A 105 -33.55 12.54 3.43
N ARG A 106 -32.50 11.81 3.83
CA ARG A 106 -31.77 12.05 5.08
C ARG A 106 -31.10 13.44 5.11
N ARG A 107 -30.48 13.87 4.00
CA ARG A 107 -29.90 15.22 3.89
C ARG A 107 -30.97 16.30 4.03
N ARG A 108 -32.14 16.10 3.41
CA ARG A 108 -33.28 17.03 3.52
C ARG A 108 -33.80 17.11 4.95
N ALA A 109 -34.02 15.97 5.61
CA ALA A 109 -34.46 15.94 7.01
C ALA A 109 -33.46 16.65 7.95
N LYS A 110 -32.15 16.45 7.74
CA LYS A 110 -31.11 17.15 8.52
C LYS A 110 -31.12 18.66 8.28
N ARG A 111 -31.38 19.11 7.05
CA ARG A 111 -31.52 20.53 6.71
C ARG A 111 -32.74 21.14 7.40
N GLU A 112 -33.89 20.47 7.30
CA GLU A 112 -35.15 20.92 7.90
C GLU A 112 -35.05 20.99 9.43
N ALA A 113 -34.41 20.02 10.08
CA ALA A 113 -34.14 20.05 11.51
C ALA A 113 -33.27 21.25 11.93
N ARG A 114 -32.22 21.54 11.15
CA ARG A 114 -31.34 22.70 11.39
C ARG A 114 -32.08 24.03 11.19
N GLU A 115 -32.91 24.15 10.17
CA GLU A 115 -33.75 25.33 9.96
C GLU A 115 -34.78 25.52 11.08
N ALA A 116 -35.36 24.43 11.59
CA ALA A 116 -36.27 24.47 12.72
C ALA A 116 -35.56 24.95 13.99
N GLU A 117 -34.34 24.45 14.25
CA GLU A 117 -33.50 24.92 15.35
C GLU A 117 -33.20 26.41 15.25
N TYR A 118 -32.80 26.90 14.06
CA TYR A 118 -32.57 28.33 13.85
C TYR A 118 -33.84 29.16 14.03
N ARG A 119 -35.00 28.67 13.57
CA ARG A 119 -36.29 29.35 13.79
C ARG A 119 -36.65 29.40 15.27
N ALA A 120 -36.49 28.30 16.00
CA ALA A 120 -36.77 28.23 17.43
C ALA A 120 -35.85 29.16 18.22
N ARG A 121 -34.54 29.15 17.91
CA ARG A 121 -33.56 30.05 18.52
C ARG A 121 -33.86 31.52 18.22
N GLY A 122 -34.23 31.85 16.98
CA GLY A 122 -34.64 33.20 16.59
C GLY A 122 -35.92 33.66 17.29
N ALA A 123 -36.89 32.76 17.47
CA ALA A 123 -38.11 33.03 18.23
C ALA A 123 -37.82 33.27 19.72
N ALA A 124 -36.96 32.44 20.32
CA ALA A 124 -36.53 32.60 21.71
C ALA A 124 -35.81 33.93 21.93
N ILE A 125 -34.91 34.34 21.01
CA ILE A 125 -34.24 35.64 21.08
C ILE A 125 -35.24 36.80 20.96
N ARG A 126 -36.19 36.74 20.02
CA ARG A 126 -37.23 37.78 19.89
C ARG A 126 -38.16 37.85 21.11
N ALA A 127 -38.47 36.71 21.71
CA ALA A 127 -39.28 36.64 22.93
C ALA A 127 -38.52 37.20 24.14
N ALA A 128 -37.22 36.92 24.26
CA ALA A 128 -36.35 37.46 25.30
C ALA A 128 -36.11 38.97 25.13
N ASN A 129 -36.00 39.46 23.89
CA ASN A 129 -35.83 40.88 23.56
C ASN A 129 -37.16 41.65 23.54
N GLY A 130 -38.17 41.21 24.29
CA GLY A 130 -39.56 41.70 24.25
C GLY A 130 -39.70 43.20 23.93
N ARG A 131 -40.49 43.49 22.89
CA ARG A 131 -40.99 44.82 22.44
C ARG A 131 -40.04 45.98 22.78
N SER A 132 -38.93 46.12 22.04
CA SER A 132 -38.20 47.40 22.03
C SER A 132 -39.10 48.48 21.42
N SER A 133 -39.77 49.24 22.28
CA SER A 133 -40.33 50.54 21.92
C SER A 133 -39.19 51.53 21.75
N TRP A 134 -38.46 51.44 20.64
CA TRP A 134 -37.61 52.55 20.22
C TRP A 134 -38.48 53.50 19.41
N SER A 135 -39.13 54.43 20.11
CA SER A 135 -39.75 55.61 19.52
C SER A 135 -38.68 56.67 19.31
N SER A 136 -38.15 56.79 18.09
CA SER A 136 -37.36 57.96 17.69
C SER A 136 -38.31 59.07 17.24
N TRP A 137 -38.83 59.84 18.18
CA TRP A 137 -39.44 61.16 17.95
C TRP A 137 -38.99 62.07 19.10
N GLU A 138 -37.88 62.78 18.88
CA GLU A 138 -37.65 64.15 19.32
C GLU A 138 -37.28 64.97 18.08
#